data_AF-A0A9P4WLV8-F1
#
_entry.id   AF-A0A9P4WLV8-F1
#
_cell.length_a   1.000
_cell.length_b   1.000
_cell.length_c   1.000
_cell.angle_alpha   90.00
_cell.angle_beta   90.00
_cell.angle_gamma   90.00
#
_symmetry.space_group_name_H-M   'P 1'
#
loop_
_entity.id
_entity.type
_entity.pdbx_description
1 polymer ?
#
loop_
_entity_poly.entity_id
_entity_poly.type
_entity_poly.pdbx_seq_one_letter_code
_entity_poly.pdbx_strand_id
1 'polypeptide(L)'
;MAIVPTLTIHYARLASRADASPSSECTAAVPGKYGRVDDYSACNAYYTYNPCFAAAILFSVLFGILTVSHTTQAFWYKKRFTWVVITGVLFELTSFVCRTLVSRDQQNVGLATARINAFHFMTFGRLVHFVHPDRRSAGRCRWFDAQKIGLKVYMAGIGVQDGFIIVFTVLGVKFVRDLLQVEARGRMPSNKTGWRLQMWIMFTVLVFITVRIIFRLVEFTKGFEPGNLMLFDEAYIYCLDASPMLLALLLLSVMHPGRVLVGSESEFPRPSRKEKKLMEQQEKEEKCSSKNRLHAYIELAVAERV
;
A
#
# COMPACT_ATOMS: atom_id res chain seq x y z
N MET A 1 -7.78 58.79 -36.45
CA MET A 1 -7.63 57.35 -36.77
C MET A 1 -6.43 56.85 -35.96
N ALA A 2 -6.70 55.97 -34.99
CA ALA A 2 -5.79 55.12 -34.20
C ALA A 2 -4.58 55.74 -33.44
N ILE A 3 -4.79 55.93 -32.13
CA ILE A 3 -3.78 55.92 -31.07
C ILE A 3 -3.68 54.49 -30.54
N VAL A 4 -2.56 53.77 -30.69
CA VAL A 4 -2.08 52.66 -29.81
C VAL A 4 -0.59 52.36 -30.15
N PRO A 5 0.24 51.82 -29.24
CA PRO A 5 0.91 52.55 -28.18
C PRO A 5 2.44 52.32 -28.16
N THR A 6 3.16 53.26 -27.53
CA THR A 6 4.58 53.20 -27.14
C THR A 6 4.90 52.08 -26.12
N LEU A 7 3.97 51.18 -25.83
CA LEU A 7 4.06 50.12 -24.82
C LEU A 7 4.84 48.89 -25.34
N THR A 8 4.84 48.63 -26.65
CA THR A 8 5.41 47.41 -27.23
C THR A 8 6.94 47.37 -27.18
N ILE A 9 7.60 48.53 -27.24
CA ILE A 9 9.07 48.63 -27.22
C ILE A 9 9.60 48.48 -25.77
N HIS A 10 8.82 48.86 -24.76
CA HIS A 10 9.24 48.73 -23.37
C HIS A 10 9.15 47.29 -22.86
N TYR A 11 8.20 46.49 -23.36
CA TYR A 11 8.10 45.05 -23.04
C TYR A 11 9.21 44.22 -23.70
N ALA A 12 9.65 44.55 -24.93
CA ALA A 12 10.76 43.86 -25.58
C ALA A 12 12.10 44.08 -24.86
N ARG A 13 12.29 45.25 -24.24
CA ARG A 13 13.52 45.60 -23.48
C ARG A 13 13.51 45.09 -22.04
N LEU A 14 12.34 44.82 -21.46
CA LEU A 14 12.21 44.12 -20.18
C LEU A 14 12.36 42.59 -20.34
N ALA A 15 11.90 42.04 -21.47
CA ALA A 15 12.14 40.63 -21.82
C ALA A 15 13.63 40.33 -22.07
N SER A 16 14.42 41.31 -22.53
CA SER A 16 15.88 41.14 -22.73
C SER A 16 16.73 41.46 -21.49
N ARG A 17 16.12 41.89 -20.36
CA ARG A 17 16.83 42.24 -19.11
C ARG A 17 16.50 41.32 -17.93
N ALA A 18 15.64 40.33 -18.12
CA ALA A 18 15.36 39.31 -17.10
C ALA A 18 16.40 38.17 -17.04
N ASP A 19 17.30 38.04 -18.02
CA ASP A 19 18.29 36.94 -18.09
C ASP A 19 19.74 37.36 -17.82
N ALA A 20 19.94 38.35 -16.93
CA ALA A 20 21.28 38.71 -16.44
C ALA A 20 21.39 38.55 -14.91
N SER A 21 21.21 37.31 -14.45
CA SER A 21 21.78 36.77 -13.22
C SER A 21 22.03 35.27 -13.50
N PRO A 22 23.16 34.70 -13.05
CA PRO A 22 23.82 33.61 -13.74
C PRO A 22 22.85 32.45 -13.91
N SER A 23 22.58 32.05 -15.16
CA SER A 23 22.09 30.70 -15.39
C SER A 23 23.09 29.78 -14.70
N SER A 24 22.69 29.16 -13.60
CA SER A 24 23.44 28.08 -12.97
C SER A 24 23.79 27.11 -14.10
N GLU A 25 25.06 27.06 -14.50
CA GLU A 25 25.57 26.06 -15.42
C GLU A 25 25.31 24.71 -14.78
N CYS A 26 24.16 24.16 -15.13
CA CYS A 26 23.71 22.91 -14.60
C CYS A 26 24.38 21.84 -15.45
N THR A 27 25.45 21.27 -14.91
CA THR A 27 26.28 20.30 -15.63
C THR A 27 25.46 19.04 -15.89
N ALA A 28 25.65 18.41 -17.05
CA ALA A 28 25.03 17.13 -17.34
C ALA A 28 25.79 16.01 -16.60
N ALA A 29 25.07 15.22 -15.81
CA ALA A 29 25.58 14.03 -15.15
C ALA A 29 26.02 13.00 -16.20
N VAL A 30 27.30 12.62 -16.14
CA VAL A 30 27.85 11.49 -16.90
C VAL A 30 27.89 10.27 -15.97
N PRO A 31 27.24 9.14 -16.33
CA PRO A 31 27.33 7.92 -15.53
C PRO A 31 28.77 7.42 -15.45
N GLY A 32 29.24 7.11 -14.24
CA GLY A 32 30.52 6.44 -14.03
C GLY A 32 30.52 4.99 -14.52
N LYS A 33 31.64 4.29 -14.33
CA LYS A 33 31.90 2.91 -14.80
C LYS A 33 30.81 1.88 -14.46
N TYR A 34 30.04 2.11 -13.39
CA TYR A 34 28.97 1.23 -12.95
C TYR A 34 27.57 1.84 -13.05
N GLY A 35 27.38 2.92 -13.83
CA GLY A 35 26.09 3.61 -14.01
C GLY A 35 25.72 4.61 -12.90
N ARG A 36 26.64 4.82 -11.96
CA ARG A 36 26.50 5.72 -10.81
C ARG A 36 26.74 7.18 -11.20
N VAL A 37 25.92 8.09 -10.67
CA VAL A 37 26.03 9.54 -10.84
C VAL A 37 26.49 10.16 -9.51
N ASP A 38 27.68 10.76 -9.51
CA ASP A 38 28.24 11.40 -8.30
C ASP A 38 27.80 12.86 -8.15
N ASP A 39 27.40 13.52 -9.24
CA ASP A 39 26.79 14.85 -9.23
C ASP A 39 25.26 14.78 -9.31
N TYR A 40 24.62 14.71 -8.14
CA TYR A 40 23.17 14.68 -7.98
C TYR A 40 22.49 16.04 -8.13
N SER A 41 23.27 17.13 -8.31
CA SER A 41 22.76 18.47 -8.62
C SER A 41 22.64 18.73 -10.13
N ALA A 42 23.13 17.79 -10.95
CA ALA A 42 23.09 17.84 -12.39
C ALA A 42 21.68 17.84 -12.99
N CYS A 43 21.52 18.46 -14.15
CA CYS A 43 20.19 18.74 -14.74
C CYS A 43 19.44 17.50 -15.23
N ASN A 44 20.16 16.43 -15.54
CA ASN A 44 19.62 15.14 -15.96
C ASN A 44 19.74 14.07 -14.86
N ALA A 45 20.09 14.42 -13.63
CA ALA A 45 20.09 13.46 -12.53
C ALA A 45 18.66 12.99 -12.22
N TYR A 46 18.38 11.68 -12.28
CA TYR A 46 17.07 11.13 -11.89
C TYR A 46 16.88 10.97 -10.38
N TYR A 47 17.97 10.99 -9.63
CA TYR A 47 17.98 10.85 -8.18
C TYR A 47 18.66 12.07 -7.56
N THR A 48 18.05 12.60 -6.50
CA THR A 48 18.55 13.75 -5.73
C THR A 48 19.47 13.32 -4.57
N TYR A 49 19.74 12.03 -4.45
CA TYR A 49 20.53 11.42 -3.40
C TYR A 49 21.33 10.24 -3.97
N ASN A 50 22.30 9.77 -3.20
CA ASN A 50 23.11 8.62 -3.56
C ASN A 50 22.50 7.32 -2.97
N PRO A 51 21.95 6.41 -3.79
CA PRO A 51 21.44 5.12 -3.32
C PRO A 51 22.55 4.15 -2.89
N CYS A 52 22.37 3.53 -1.73
CA CYS A 52 23.22 2.53 -1.13
C CYS A 52 22.91 1.13 -1.69
N PHE A 53 23.73 0.71 -2.66
CA PHE A 53 23.63 -0.62 -3.27
C PHE A 53 23.69 -1.76 -2.24
N ALA A 54 24.56 -1.63 -1.23
CA ALA A 54 24.72 -2.65 -0.19
C ALA A 54 23.44 -2.82 0.65
N ALA A 55 22.81 -1.72 1.05
CA ALA A 55 21.54 -1.77 1.78
C ALA A 55 20.40 -2.33 0.91
N ALA A 56 20.33 -1.94 -0.37
CA ALA A 56 19.33 -2.47 -1.30
C ALA A 56 19.44 -4.00 -1.44
N ILE A 57 20.66 -4.54 -1.64
CA ILE A 57 20.89 -5.99 -1.69
C ILE A 57 20.51 -6.66 -0.38
N LEU A 58 20.91 -6.10 0.77
CA LEU A 58 20.62 -6.69 2.07
C LEU A 58 19.11 -6.89 2.24
N PHE A 59 18.31 -5.85 2.02
CA PHE A 59 16.86 -5.96 2.13
C PHE A 59 16.24 -6.86 1.06
N SER A 60 16.75 -6.86 -0.19
CA SER A 60 16.33 -7.82 -1.22
C SER A 60 16.51 -9.26 -0.77
N VAL A 61 17.66 -9.60 -0.20
CA VAL A 61 17.96 -10.95 0.30
C VAL A 61 17.03 -11.30 1.47
N LEU A 62 16.83 -10.39 2.41
CA LEU A 62 15.97 -10.60 3.58
C LEU A 62 14.50 -10.83 3.19
N PHE A 63 13.94 -10.01 2.29
CA PHE A 63 12.59 -10.24 1.76
C PHE A 63 12.50 -11.50 0.89
N GLY A 64 13.58 -11.89 0.21
CA GLY A 64 13.68 -13.16 -0.52
C GLY A 64 13.57 -14.37 0.41
N ILE A 65 14.33 -14.37 1.51
CA ILE A 65 14.27 -15.40 2.54
C ILE A 65 12.88 -15.48 3.17
N LEU A 66 12.26 -14.33 3.48
CA LEU A 66 10.90 -14.30 4.01
C LEU A 66 9.86 -14.81 3.00
N THR A 67 10.03 -14.52 1.72
CA THR A 67 9.15 -15.04 0.66
C THR A 67 9.19 -16.56 0.62
N VAL A 68 10.39 -17.15 0.63
CA VAL A 68 10.56 -18.60 0.69
C VAL A 68 9.97 -19.16 1.98
N SER A 69 10.26 -18.54 3.12
CA SER A 69 9.76 -18.98 4.43
C SER A 69 8.23 -19.01 4.49
N HIS A 70 7.54 -17.92 4.10
CA HIS A 70 6.08 -17.85 4.06
C HIS A 70 5.47 -18.82 3.05
N THR A 71 6.14 -19.04 1.92
CA THR A 71 5.72 -20.01 0.91
C THR A 71 5.78 -21.43 1.47
N THR A 72 6.91 -21.83 2.07
CA THR A 72 7.06 -23.15 2.72
C THR A 72 6.05 -23.34 3.84
N GLN A 73 5.81 -22.30 4.65
CA GLN A 73 4.81 -22.34 5.73
C GLN A 73 3.39 -22.50 5.19
N ALA A 74 3.04 -21.84 4.09
CA ALA A 74 1.71 -22.00 3.48
C ALA A 74 1.46 -23.44 3.02
N PHE A 75 2.48 -24.12 2.49
CA PHE A 75 2.39 -25.54 2.13
C PHE A 75 2.29 -26.45 3.36
N TRP A 76 3.07 -26.19 4.41
CA TRP A 76 3.11 -27.02 5.61
C TRP A 76 1.82 -26.91 6.44
N TYR A 77 1.37 -25.68 6.72
CA TYR A 77 0.17 -25.47 7.54
C TYR A 77 -1.13 -25.62 6.74
N LYS A 78 -1.06 -25.75 5.40
CA LYS A 78 -2.20 -25.90 4.48
C LYS A 78 -3.27 -24.82 4.64
N LYS A 79 -2.90 -23.65 5.18
CA LYS A 79 -3.82 -22.53 5.42
C LYS A 79 -3.86 -21.59 4.23
N ARG A 80 -4.99 -21.61 3.50
CA ARG A 80 -5.17 -20.84 2.25
C ARG A 80 -5.16 -19.33 2.44
N PHE A 81 -5.45 -18.81 3.63
CA PHE A 81 -5.46 -17.36 3.86
C PHE A 81 -4.04 -16.75 3.86
N THR A 82 -3.00 -17.56 4.07
CA THR A 82 -1.59 -17.13 4.04
C THR A 82 -1.15 -16.60 2.66
N TRP A 83 -1.90 -16.91 1.58
CA TRP A 83 -1.63 -16.36 0.24
C TRP A 83 -1.51 -14.84 0.23
N VAL A 84 -2.31 -14.12 1.03
CA VAL A 84 -2.27 -12.65 1.09
C VAL A 84 -0.91 -12.15 1.58
N VAL A 85 -0.32 -12.84 2.55
CA VAL A 85 1.01 -12.52 3.09
C VAL A 85 2.09 -12.79 2.03
N ILE A 86 1.96 -13.88 1.27
CA ILE A 86 2.89 -14.21 0.17
C ILE A 86 2.87 -13.12 -0.89
N THR A 87 1.70 -12.66 -1.30
CA THR A 87 1.58 -11.55 -2.28
C THR A 87 2.20 -10.26 -1.75
N GLY A 88 1.98 -9.95 -0.47
CA GLY A 88 2.59 -8.78 0.17
C GLY A 88 4.12 -8.84 0.16
N VAL A 89 4.72 -9.94 0.61
CA VAL A 89 6.19 -10.09 0.64
C VAL A 89 6.81 -10.14 -0.76
N LEU A 90 6.11 -10.69 -1.76
CA LEU A 90 6.54 -10.66 -3.16
C LEU A 90 6.61 -9.23 -3.73
N PHE A 91 5.62 -8.39 -3.42
CA PHE A 91 5.65 -6.99 -3.82
C PHE A 91 6.81 -6.24 -3.18
N GLU A 92 7.10 -6.46 -1.90
CA GLU A 92 8.27 -5.88 -1.24
C GLU A 92 9.58 -6.40 -1.85
N LEU A 93 9.70 -7.71 -2.08
CA LEU A 93 10.87 -8.29 -2.75
C LEU A 93 11.11 -7.65 -4.12
N THR A 94 10.08 -7.52 -4.94
CA THR A 94 10.21 -6.93 -6.28
C THR A 94 10.61 -5.46 -6.18
N SER A 95 10.04 -4.72 -5.22
CA SER A 95 10.43 -3.32 -4.94
C SER A 95 11.92 -3.18 -4.63
N PHE A 96 12.47 -4.03 -3.73
CA PHE A 96 13.89 -3.97 -3.37
C PHE A 96 14.81 -4.50 -4.46
N VAL A 97 14.40 -5.52 -5.23
CA VAL A 97 15.16 -5.99 -6.41
C VAL A 97 15.26 -4.86 -7.44
N CYS A 98 14.15 -4.19 -7.76
CA CYS A 98 14.17 -3.01 -8.63
C CYS A 98 15.08 -1.92 -8.07
N ARG A 99 15.04 -1.66 -6.75
CA ARG A 99 15.90 -0.68 -6.07
C ARG A 99 17.39 -1.03 -6.20
N THR A 100 17.73 -2.31 -6.12
CA THR A 100 19.10 -2.83 -6.34
C THR A 100 19.55 -2.56 -7.78
N LEU A 101 18.73 -2.89 -8.78
CA LEU A 101 19.04 -2.67 -10.20
C LEU A 101 19.24 -1.18 -10.52
N VAL A 102 18.33 -0.34 -10.02
CA VAL A 102 18.36 1.12 -10.18
C VAL A 102 19.59 1.75 -9.53
N SER A 103 20.02 1.24 -8.36
CA SER A 103 21.18 1.82 -7.67
C SER A 103 22.50 1.64 -8.43
N ARG A 104 22.55 0.67 -9.36
CA ARG A 104 23.63 0.52 -10.35
C ARG A 104 23.37 1.39 -11.57
N ASP A 105 22.22 1.26 -12.21
CA ASP A 105 21.93 1.93 -13.48
C ASP A 105 20.99 3.15 -13.28
N GLN A 106 21.53 4.21 -12.67
CA GLN A 106 20.74 5.34 -12.17
C GLN A 106 20.13 6.21 -13.27
N GLN A 107 20.69 6.17 -14.48
CA GLN A 107 20.28 6.97 -15.63
C GLN A 107 19.41 6.18 -16.63
N ASN A 108 19.10 4.92 -16.33
CA ASN A 108 18.23 4.10 -17.17
C ASN A 108 16.76 4.39 -16.85
N VAL A 109 16.10 5.13 -17.75
CA VAL A 109 14.68 5.48 -17.63
C VAL A 109 13.77 4.27 -17.47
N GLY A 110 14.09 3.14 -18.10
CA GLY A 110 13.29 1.92 -18.01
C GLY A 110 13.33 1.30 -16.62
N LEU A 111 14.52 1.23 -16.02
CA LEU A 111 14.72 0.72 -14.66
C LEU A 111 14.25 1.72 -13.60
N ALA A 112 14.50 3.02 -13.79
CA ALA A 112 14.00 4.08 -12.92
C ALA A 112 12.45 4.10 -12.87
N THR A 113 11.83 3.81 -14.02
CA THR A 113 10.38 3.62 -14.19
C THR A 113 9.86 2.30 -13.62
N ALA A 114 10.70 1.26 -13.54
CA ALA A 114 10.29 -0.09 -13.16
C ALA A 114 9.90 -0.25 -11.67
N ARG A 115 9.99 0.80 -10.85
CA ARG A 115 9.39 0.77 -9.50
C ARG A 115 7.89 0.49 -9.68
N ILE A 116 7.34 -0.54 -9.02
CA ILE A 116 5.94 -0.97 -9.19
C ILE A 116 4.92 0.18 -9.03
N ASN A 117 5.18 1.12 -8.12
CA ASN A 117 4.40 2.36 -8.01
C ASN A 117 4.45 3.19 -9.30
N ALA A 118 5.63 3.36 -9.89
CA ALA A 118 5.81 4.05 -11.16
C ALA A 118 5.18 3.27 -12.34
N PHE A 119 5.17 1.94 -12.36
CA PHE A 119 4.43 1.17 -13.38
C PHE A 119 2.91 1.46 -13.34
N HIS A 120 2.32 1.53 -12.16
CA HIS A 120 0.91 1.93 -12.00
C HIS A 120 0.68 3.38 -12.44
N PHE A 121 1.55 4.32 -12.05
CA PHE A 121 1.46 5.72 -12.49
C PHE A 121 1.69 5.90 -14.00
N MET A 122 2.57 5.08 -14.60
CA MET A 122 2.84 5.09 -16.04
C MET A 122 1.69 4.52 -16.85
N THR A 123 1.09 3.42 -16.38
CA THR A 123 -0.09 2.83 -17.00
C THR A 123 -1.28 3.78 -16.88
N PHE A 124 -1.47 4.41 -15.72
CA PHE A 124 -2.50 5.43 -15.53
C PHE A 124 -2.23 6.67 -16.39
N GLY A 125 -0.99 7.16 -16.46
CA GLY A 125 -0.63 8.28 -17.33
C GLY A 125 -0.89 8.00 -18.81
N ARG A 126 -0.64 6.77 -19.27
CA ARG A 126 -0.98 6.31 -20.63
C ARG A 126 -2.49 6.17 -20.84
N LEU A 127 -3.24 5.73 -19.83
CA LEU A 127 -4.70 5.69 -19.88
C LEU A 127 -5.29 7.10 -19.98
N VAL A 128 -4.75 8.05 -19.22
CA VAL A 128 -5.13 9.48 -19.31
C VAL A 128 -4.80 10.04 -20.70
N HIS A 129 -3.63 9.73 -21.26
CA HIS A 129 -3.26 10.12 -22.62
C HIS A 129 -4.13 9.46 -23.70
N PHE A 130 -4.59 8.23 -23.47
CA PHE A 130 -5.52 7.53 -24.37
C PHE A 130 -6.91 8.16 -24.33
N VAL A 131 -7.37 8.61 -23.15
CA VAL A 131 -8.67 9.27 -22.96
C VAL A 131 -8.67 10.73 -23.46
N HIS A 132 -7.52 11.41 -23.44
CA HIS A 132 -7.38 12.79 -23.95
C HIS A 132 -6.28 12.91 -25.03
N PRO A 133 -6.59 12.60 -26.31
CA PRO A 133 -5.62 12.53 -27.40
C PRO A 133 -5.17 13.90 -27.95
N ASP A 134 -5.91 14.98 -27.70
CA ASP A 134 -5.52 16.31 -28.15
C ASP A 134 -4.54 16.95 -27.15
N ARG A 135 -3.35 17.32 -27.62
CA ARG A 135 -2.56 18.56 -27.35
C ARG A 135 -1.05 18.27 -27.41
N ARG A 136 -0.45 18.53 -28.58
CA ARG A 136 0.96 18.27 -28.97
C ARG A 136 2.01 19.27 -28.44
N SER A 137 1.69 20.25 -27.58
CA SER A 137 2.62 21.37 -27.32
C SER A 137 2.74 21.81 -25.84
N ALA A 138 2.88 20.88 -24.89
CA ALA A 138 3.21 21.21 -23.50
C ALA A 138 4.00 20.08 -22.84
N GLY A 139 5.31 20.01 -23.15
CA GLY A 139 6.18 18.86 -22.90
C GLY A 139 6.89 18.81 -21.54
N ARG A 140 6.71 19.79 -20.64
CA ARG A 140 7.36 19.79 -19.30
C ARG A 140 6.39 20.12 -18.15
N CYS A 141 5.52 21.12 -18.31
CA CYS A 141 4.52 21.46 -17.27
C CYS A 141 3.53 20.33 -16.97
N ARG A 142 3.05 19.58 -17.99
CA ARG A 142 2.10 18.47 -17.78
C ARG A 142 2.68 17.26 -17.06
N TRP A 143 3.99 17.01 -17.13
CA TRP A 143 4.60 15.91 -16.37
C TRP A 143 4.57 16.19 -14.87
N PHE A 144 4.82 17.43 -14.49
CA PHE A 144 4.64 17.87 -13.10
C PHE A 144 3.18 17.77 -12.66
N ASP A 145 2.22 18.07 -13.53
CA ASP A 145 0.79 17.89 -13.23
C ASP A 145 0.42 16.40 -13.05
N ALA A 146 0.91 15.53 -13.92
CA ALA A 146 0.70 14.09 -13.83
C ALA A 146 1.31 13.47 -12.56
N GLN A 147 2.52 13.90 -12.16
CA GLN A 147 3.15 13.47 -10.90
C GLN A 147 2.34 13.91 -9.68
N LYS A 148 1.82 15.15 -9.66
CA LYS A 148 0.94 15.64 -8.58
C LYS A 148 -0.36 14.85 -8.51
N ILE A 149 -0.94 14.48 -9.66
CA ILE A 149 -2.13 13.62 -9.72
C ILE A 149 -1.80 12.23 -9.15
N GLY A 150 -0.70 11.61 -9.58
CA GLY A 150 -0.25 10.31 -9.06
C GLY A 150 -0.02 10.33 -7.55
N LEU A 151 0.60 11.38 -7.03
CA LEU A 151 0.82 11.58 -5.60
C LEU A 151 -0.51 11.67 -4.82
N LYS A 152 -1.51 12.40 -5.32
CA LYS A 152 -2.83 12.47 -4.69
C LYS A 152 -3.56 11.13 -4.69
N VAL A 153 -3.49 10.40 -5.80
CA VAL A 153 -4.08 9.04 -5.90
C VAL A 153 -3.41 8.09 -4.91
N TYR A 154 -2.08 8.17 -4.79
CA TYR A 154 -1.32 7.41 -3.80
C TYR A 154 -1.74 7.72 -2.36
N MET A 155 -1.85 9.01 -2.01
CA MET A 155 -2.29 9.45 -0.69
C MET A 155 -3.70 8.97 -0.37
N ALA A 156 -4.61 9.02 -1.34
CA ALA A 156 -5.97 8.49 -1.18
C ALA A 156 -5.95 6.98 -0.90
N GLY A 157 -5.13 6.21 -1.64
CA GLY A 157 -4.97 4.77 -1.42
C GLY A 157 -4.45 4.43 -0.02
N ILE A 158 -3.42 5.13 0.45
CA ILE A 158 -2.90 4.95 1.81
C ILE A 158 -3.92 5.35 2.88
N GLY A 159 -4.64 6.46 2.70
CA GLY A 159 -5.67 6.88 3.65
C GLY A 159 -6.80 5.86 3.79
N VAL A 160 -7.24 5.27 2.67
CA VAL A 160 -8.24 4.19 2.68
C VAL A 160 -7.68 2.94 3.38
N GLN A 161 -6.43 2.57 3.11
CA GLN A 161 -5.76 1.44 3.76
C GLN A 161 -5.68 1.62 5.28
N ASP A 162 -5.28 2.80 5.75
CA ASP A 162 -5.20 3.12 7.18
C ASP A 162 -6.59 3.07 7.84
N GLY A 163 -7.62 3.59 7.15
CA GLY A 163 -9.00 3.49 7.60
C GLY A 163 -9.45 2.05 7.86
N PHE A 164 -9.12 1.12 6.95
CA PHE A 164 -9.40 -0.31 7.16
C PHE A 164 -8.64 -0.90 8.36
N ILE A 165 -7.41 -0.46 8.61
CA ILE A 165 -6.62 -0.89 9.77
C ILE A 165 -7.27 -0.42 11.08
N ILE A 166 -7.76 0.81 11.14
CA ILE A 166 -8.46 1.34 12.32
C ILE A 166 -9.72 0.51 12.61
N VAL A 167 -10.55 0.26 11.60
CA VAL A 167 -11.76 -0.57 11.74
C VAL A 167 -11.40 -1.97 12.22
N PHE A 168 -10.38 -2.60 11.61
CA PHE A 168 -9.92 -3.93 12.00
C PHE A 168 -9.40 -3.96 13.44
N THR A 169 -8.70 -2.92 13.87
CA THR A 169 -8.19 -2.79 15.25
C THR A 169 -9.35 -2.71 16.25
N VAL A 170 -10.39 -1.91 15.97
CA VAL A 170 -11.59 -1.81 16.82
C VAL A 170 -12.30 -3.15 16.93
N LEU A 171 -12.49 -3.85 15.81
CA LEU A 171 -13.09 -5.20 15.79
C LEU A 171 -12.22 -6.20 16.56
N GLY A 172 -10.90 -6.12 16.43
CA GLY A 172 -9.95 -6.96 17.17
C GLY A 172 -10.03 -6.73 18.68
N VAL A 173 -10.08 -5.47 19.13
CA VAL A 173 -10.23 -5.13 20.56
C VAL A 173 -11.57 -5.64 21.09
N LYS A 174 -12.66 -5.47 20.33
CA LYS A 174 -13.97 -6.05 20.69
C LYS A 174 -13.89 -7.57 20.82
N PHE A 175 -13.25 -8.25 19.86
CA PHE A 175 -13.08 -9.69 19.89
C PHE A 175 -12.29 -10.18 21.11
N VAL A 176 -11.20 -9.49 21.50
CA VAL A 176 -10.46 -9.80 22.74
C VAL A 176 -11.36 -9.63 23.96
N ARG A 177 -12.13 -8.53 24.04
CA ARG A 177 -13.06 -8.31 25.16
C ARG A 177 -14.11 -9.41 25.26
N ASP A 178 -14.68 -9.81 24.12
CA ASP A 178 -15.67 -10.88 24.06
C ASP A 178 -15.05 -12.23 24.51
N LEU A 179 -13.80 -12.54 24.11
CA LEU A 179 -13.08 -13.74 24.57
C LEU A 179 -12.75 -13.72 26.06
N LEU A 180 -12.31 -12.58 26.61
CA LEU A 180 -12.05 -12.43 28.04
C LEU A 180 -13.34 -12.62 28.86
N GLN A 181 -14.48 -12.16 28.36
CA GLN A 181 -15.77 -12.40 29.00
C GLN A 181 -16.19 -13.88 28.99
N VAL A 182 -15.92 -14.60 27.89
CA VAL A 182 -16.17 -16.05 27.81
C VAL A 182 -15.28 -16.81 28.80
N GLU A 183 -14.03 -16.38 28.95
CA GLU A 183 -13.09 -16.95 29.93
C GLU A 183 -13.56 -16.72 31.36
N ALA A 184 -13.96 -15.49 31.69
CA ALA A 184 -14.49 -15.14 33.01
C ALA A 184 -15.75 -15.94 33.39
N ARG A 185 -16.52 -16.39 32.39
CA ARG A 185 -17.70 -17.25 32.57
C ARG A 185 -17.37 -18.75 32.64
N GLY A 186 -16.09 -19.13 32.57
CA GLY A 186 -15.65 -20.54 32.63
C GLY A 186 -16.10 -21.39 31.44
N ARG A 187 -16.51 -20.78 30.32
CA ARG A 187 -17.03 -21.50 29.12
C ARG A 187 -15.94 -21.77 28.06
N MET A 188 -14.68 -21.53 28.38
CA MET A 188 -13.58 -21.67 27.42
C MET A 188 -13.08 -23.13 27.37
N PRO A 189 -12.99 -23.75 26.17
CA PRO A 189 -12.42 -25.09 26.04
C PRO A 189 -10.94 -25.10 26.43
N SER A 190 -10.53 -25.99 27.35
CA SER A 190 -9.14 -26.09 27.85
C SER A 190 -8.08 -26.32 26.78
N ASN A 191 -8.45 -26.81 25.59
CA ASN A 191 -7.55 -27.09 24.48
C ASN A 191 -7.29 -25.87 23.55
N LYS A 192 -7.81 -24.69 23.87
CA LYS A 192 -7.72 -23.49 23.01
C LYS A 192 -7.03 -22.32 23.73
N THR A 193 -5.82 -22.51 24.26
CA THR A 193 -5.12 -21.49 25.08
C THR A 193 -4.18 -20.56 24.29
N GLY A 194 -3.78 -20.91 23.07
CA GLY A 194 -2.83 -20.14 22.25
C GLY A 194 -3.38 -18.82 21.66
N TRP A 195 -4.68 -18.53 21.83
CA TRP A 195 -5.33 -17.37 21.23
C TRP A 195 -4.73 -16.05 21.71
N ARG A 196 -4.32 -15.97 22.98
CA ARG A 196 -3.75 -14.73 23.56
C ARG A 196 -2.48 -14.33 22.80
N LEU A 197 -1.57 -15.28 22.63
CA LEU A 197 -0.31 -15.06 21.93
C LEU A 197 -0.55 -14.66 20.48
N GLN A 198 -1.48 -15.34 19.79
CA GLN A 198 -1.85 -14.99 18.42
C GLN A 198 -2.38 -13.56 18.31
N MET A 199 -3.25 -13.13 19.23
CA MET A 199 -3.81 -11.78 19.24
C MET A 199 -2.74 -10.72 19.52
N TRP A 200 -1.85 -10.94 20.50
CA TRP A 200 -0.74 -10.03 20.79
C TRP A 200 0.13 -9.80 19.56
N ILE A 201 0.46 -10.86 18.83
CA ILE A 201 1.29 -10.78 17.63
C ILE A 201 0.57 -10.01 16.52
N MET A 202 -0.73 -10.25 16.33
CA MET A 202 -1.52 -9.49 15.35
C MET A 202 -1.55 -8.00 15.67
N PHE A 203 -1.73 -7.59 16.94
CA PHE A 203 -1.68 -6.17 17.31
C PHE A 203 -0.29 -5.57 17.10
N THR A 204 0.78 -6.28 17.48
CA THR A 204 2.15 -5.82 17.24
C THR A 204 2.43 -5.63 15.75
N VAL A 205 1.98 -6.55 14.91
CA VAL A 205 2.09 -6.44 13.45
C VAL A 205 1.31 -5.23 12.92
N LEU A 206 0.09 -4.98 13.42
CA LEU A 206 -0.68 -3.79 13.04
C LEU A 206 0.06 -2.51 13.39
N VAL A 207 0.69 -2.42 14.57
CA VAL A 207 1.48 -1.25 14.98
C VAL A 207 2.63 -1.01 14.00
N PHE A 208 3.40 -2.03 13.62
CA PHE A 208 4.48 -1.86 12.63
C PHE A 208 3.99 -1.41 11.26
N ILE A 209 2.85 -1.93 10.79
CA ILE A 209 2.23 -1.50 9.54
C ILE A 209 1.72 -0.05 9.64
N THR A 210 1.17 0.36 10.78
CA THR A 210 0.75 1.74 11.00
C THR A 210 1.95 2.70 11.00
N VAL A 211 3.07 2.36 11.67
CA VAL A 211 4.30 3.17 11.64
C VAL A 211 4.77 3.39 10.19
N ARG A 212 4.80 2.32 9.40
CA ARG A 212 5.13 2.33 7.97
C ARG A 212 4.21 3.28 7.17
N ILE A 213 2.90 3.22 7.41
CA ILE A 213 1.90 4.05 6.74
C ILE A 213 2.07 5.52 7.09
N ILE A 214 2.24 5.84 8.38
CA ILE A 214 2.45 7.21 8.85
C ILE A 214 3.71 7.79 8.24
N PHE A 215 4.84 7.05 8.27
CA PHE A 215 6.08 7.50 7.64
C PHE A 215 5.88 7.81 6.16
N ARG A 216 5.22 6.92 5.42
CA ARG A 216 4.93 7.15 4.01
C ARG A 216 4.02 8.34 3.78
N LEU A 217 3.01 8.54 4.61
CA LEU A 217 2.16 9.72 4.50
C LEU A 217 2.96 11.01 4.73
N VAL A 218 3.82 11.05 5.76
CA VAL A 218 4.68 12.21 6.06
C VAL A 218 5.70 12.47 4.95
N GLU A 219 6.34 11.43 4.41
CA GLU A 219 7.29 11.52 3.30
C GLU A 219 6.64 12.16 2.08
N PHE A 220 5.45 11.69 1.71
CA PHE A 220 4.77 12.11 0.50
C PHE A 220 4.01 13.44 0.65
N THR A 221 3.55 13.81 1.85
CA THR A 221 2.87 15.10 2.11
C THR A 221 3.82 16.30 2.07
N LYS A 222 5.09 16.10 2.41
CA LYS A 222 6.11 17.16 2.33
C LYS A 222 6.56 17.51 0.90
N GLY A 223 6.18 16.72 -0.10
CA GLY A 223 6.43 17.01 -1.50
C GLY A 223 7.91 17.14 -1.90
N PHE A 224 8.16 17.73 -3.07
CA PHE A 224 9.50 17.96 -3.64
C PHE A 224 10.10 19.30 -3.22
N GLU A 225 9.79 19.80 -2.01
CA GLU A 225 10.30 21.08 -1.52
C GLU A 225 11.82 21.02 -1.27
N PRO A 226 12.61 22.00 -1.74
CA PRO A 226 14.05 22.08 -1.50
C PRO A 226 14.30 22.38 -0.01
N GLY A 227 14.61 21.34 0.77
CA GLY A 227 14.78 21.41 2.23
C GLY A 227 14.33 20.15 2.99
N ASN A 228 13.70 19.19 2.31
CA ASN A 228 13.25 17.94 2.91
C ASN A 228 14.40 16.97 3.22
N LEU A 229 14.99 17.09 4.42
CA LEU A 229 16.04 16.19 4.92
C LEU A 229 15.68 14.69 4.83
N MET A 230 14.39 14.36 4.95
CA MET A 230 13.87 12.98 4.85
C MET A 230 13.98 12.36 3.45
N LEU A 231 14.09 13.19 2.40
CA LEU A 231 14.26 12.72 1.02
C LEU A 231 15.74 12.51 0.66
N PHE A 232 16.65 13.21 1.33
CA PHE A 232 18.09 13.19 1.03
C PHE A 232 18.85 12.09 1.77
N ASP A 233 18.37 11.68 2.95
CA ASP A 233 19.02 10.61 3.71
C ASP A 233 18.26 9.28 3.55
N GLU A 234 18.85 8.40 2.75
CA GLU A 234 18.27 7.10 2.42
C GLU A 234 18.05 6.21 3.66
N ALA A 235 18.77 6.48 4.76
CA ALA A 235 18.64 5.74 6.00
C ALA A 235 17.19 5.69 6.51
N TYR A 236 16.42 6.79 6.37
CA TYR A 236 15.03 6.82 6.83
C TYR A 236 14.12 5.84 6.08
N ILE A 237 14.34 5.65 4.78
CA ILE A 237 13.56 4.70 3.97
C ILE A 237 13.85 3.26 4.41
N TYR A 238 15.09 2.95 4.81
CA TYR A 238 15.41 1.63 5.32
C TYR A 238 14.93 1.43 6.76
N CYS A 239 15.15 2.41 7.64
CA CYS A 239 14.84 2.29 9.06
C CYS A 239 13.36 2.42 9.39
N LEU A 240 12.65 3.38 8.79
CA LEU A 240 11.25 3.69 9.15
C LEU A 240 10.22 3.07 8.21
N ASP A 241 10.70 2.37 7.18
CA ASP A 241 9.87 1.86 6.12
C ASP A 241 10.18 0.38 5.84
N ALA A 242 11.41 0.06 5.45
CA ALA A 242 11.77 -1.31 5.16
C ALA A 242 11.79 -2.17 6.43
N SER A 243 12.37 -1.64 7.52
CA SER A 243 12.55 -2.38 8.77
C SER A 243 11.25 -2.72 9.51
N PRO A 244 10.27 -1.80 9.68
CA PRO A 244 9.01 -2.14 10.34
C PRO A 244 8.24 -3.20 9.56
N MET A 245 8.25 -3.12 8.22
CA MET A 245 7.61 -4.12 7.36
C MET A 245 8.33 -5.48 7.45
N LEU A 246 9.67 -5.47 7.44
CA LEU A 246 10.46 -6.69 7.61
C LEU A 246 10.18 -7.37 8.95
N LEU A 247 10.16 -6.60 10.05
CA LEU A 247 9.86 -7.10 11.38
C LEU A 247 8.44 -7.66 11.49
N ALA A 248 7.45 -6.97 10.91
CA ALA A 248 6.07 -7.45 10.86
C ALA A 248 5.97 -8.81 10.14
N LEU A 249 6.61 -8.95 8.99
CA LEU A 249 6.61 -10.20 8.21
C LEU A 249 7.42 -11.31 8.88
N LEU A 250 8.51 -10.96 9.57
CA LEU A 250 9.28 -11.90 10.37
C LEU A 250 8.48 -12.42 11.56
N LEU A 251 7.75 -11.55 12.28
CA LEU A 251 6.87 -11.98 13.38
C LEU A 251 5.79 -12.93 12.88
N LEU A 252 5.17 -12.64 11.73
CA LEU A 252 4.19 -13.54 11.11
C LEU A 252 4.82 -14.88 10.65
N SER A 253 6.10 -14.91 10.27
CA SER A 253 6.76 -16.15 9.89
C SER A 253 7.14 -16.98 11.12
N VAL A 254 7.66 -16.35 12.18
CA VAL A 254 8.03 -17.03 13.42
C VAL A 254 6.78 -17.54 14.12
N MET A 255 5.67 -16.80 14.08
CA MET A 255 4.42 -17.18 14.73
C MET A 255 3.31 -17.25 13.71
N HIS A 256 3.42 -18.27 12.86
CA HIS A 256 2.44 -18.52 11.82
C HIS A 256 1.07 -18.84 12.47
N PRO A 257 -0.02 -18.15 12.06
CA PRO A 257 -1.37 -18.32 12.62
C PRO A 257 -1.88 -19.77 12.55
N GLY A 258 -1.39 -20.56 11.60
CA GLY A 258 -1.67 -21.99 11.48
C GLY A 258 -1.15 -22.86 12.65
N ARG A 259 -0.27 -22.34 13.52
CA ARG A 259 0.16 -23.04 14.75
C ARG A 259 -0.89 -23.01 15.84
N VAL A 260 -1.70 -21.95 15.90
CA VAL A 260 -2.74 -21.76 16.93
C VAL A 260 -4.11 -22.19 16.43
N LEU A 261 -4.38 -22.02 15.13
CA LEU A 261 -5.64 -22.39 14.48
C LEU A 261 -5.63 -23.87 14.04
N VAL A 262 -5.62 -24.78 15.01
CA VAL A 262 -5.68 -26.24 14.79
C VAL A 262 -7.07 -26.79 15.14
N GLY A 263 -7.71 -27.51 14.21
CA GLY A 263 -9.02 -28.15 14.40
C GLY A 263 -9.96 -28.05 13.18
N SER A 264 -11.01 -28.88 13.10
CA SER A 264 -12.02 -28.84 12.02
C SER A 264 -12.77 -27.50 11.98
N GLU A 265 -12.98 -26.90 13.15
CA GLU A 265 -13.64 -25.59 13.33
C GLU A 265 -12.70 -24.40 13.08
N SER A 266 -11.43 -24.64 12.68
CA SER A 266 -10.44 -23.58 12.46
C SER A 266 -10.55 -22.92 11.08
N GLU A 267 -11.26 -23.55 10.15
CA GLU A 267 -11.51 -23.01 8.81
C GLU A 267 -12.98 -22.67 8.67
N PHE A 268 -13.26 -21.53 8.04
CA PHE A 268 -14.63 -21.18 7.71
C PHE A 268 -15.23 -22.27 6.81
N PRO A 269 -16.40 -22.85 7.17
CA PRO A 269 -17.07 -23.83 6.33
C PRO A 269 -17.29 -23.22 4.95
N ARG A 270 -16.86 -23.93 3.92
CA ARG A 270 -17.12 -23.56 2.53
C ARG A 270 -18.23 -24.46 2.00
N PRO A 271 -19.51 -24.10 2.22
CA PRO A 271 -20.59 -24.91 1.70
C PRO A 271 -20.41 -25.04 0.18
N SER A 272 -20.46 -26.28 -0.29
CA SER A 272 -20.51 -26.64 -1.70
C SER A 272 -21.64 -25.87 -2.38
N ARG A 273 -21.54 -25.67 -3.69
CA ARG A 273 -22.58 -24.98 -4.46
C ARG A 273 -23.96 -25.63 -4.27
N LYS A 274 -24.00 -26.94 -3.99
CA LYS A 274 -25.23 -27.68 -3.61
C LYS A 274 -25.70 -27.34 -2.20
N GLU A 275 -24.81 -27.34 -1.22
CA GLU A 275 -25.12 -27.00 0.17
C GLU A 275 -25.57 -25.55 0.31
N LYS A 276 -24.95 -24.60 -0.40
CA LYS A 276 -25.42 -23.21 -0.45
C LYS A 276 -26.86 -23.11 -0.96
N LYS A 277 -27.19 -23.83 -2.03
CA LYS A 277 -28.56 -23.86 -2.56
C LYS A 277 -29.55 -24.45 -1.55
N LEU A 278 -29.15 -25.51 -0.86
CA LEU A 278 -29.97 -26.13 0.18
C LEU A 278 -30.17 -25.18 1.37
N MET A 279 -29.12 -24.51 1.84
CA MET A 279 -29.21 -23.49 2.90
C MET A 279 -30.09 -22.31 2.49
N GLU A 280 -29.94 -21.81 1.26
CA GLU A 280 -30.80 -20.75 0.72
C GLU A 280 -32.26 -21.20 0.58
N GLN A 281 -32.52 -22.47 0.25
CA GLN A 281 -33.86 -23.05 0.22
C GLN A 281 -34.45 -23.15 1.63
N GLN A 282 -33.67 -23.66 2.59
CA GLN A 282 -34.07 -23.75 4.00
C GLN A 282 -34.39 -22.38 4.58
N GLU A 283 -33.55 -21.37 4.32
CA GLU A 283 -33.79 -20.00 4.79
C GLU A 283 -35.07 -19.39 4.17
N LYS A 284 -35.35 -19.68 2.88
CA LYS A 284 -36.60 -19.26 2.22
C LYS A 284 -37.82 -19.98 2.79
N GLU A 285 -37.72 -21.27 3.08
CA GLU A 285 -38.76 -22.07 3.71
C GLU A 285 -39.05 -21.59 5.13
N GLU A 286 -38.01 -21.29 5.94
CA GLU A 286 -38.17 -20.71 7.27
C GLU A 286 -38.82 -19.33 7.25
N LYS A 287 -38.42 -18.47 6.30
CA LYS A 287 -39.04 -17.14 6.11
C LYS A 287 -40.51 -17.26 5.69
N CYS A 288 -40.83 -18.19 4.78
CA CYS A 288 -42.21 -18.48 4.37
C CYS A 288 -43.05 -19.00 5.54
N SER A 289 -42.52 -19.98 6.28
CA SER A 289 -43.13 -20.56 7.47
C SER A 289 -43.39 -19.50 8.56
N SER A 290 -42.41 -18.63 8.82
CA SER A 290 -42.54 -17.55 9.80
C SER A 290 -43.61 -16.54 9.39
N LYS A 291 -43.70 -16.19 8.11
CA LYS A 291 -44.73 -15.29 7.58
C LYS A 291 -46.13 -15.91 7.68
N ASN A 292 -46.26 -17.19 7.39
CA ASN A 292 -47.54 -17.91 7.52
C ASN A 292 -47.99 -18.03 8.97
N ARG A 293 -47.06 -18.31 9.90
CA ARG A 293 -47.34 -18.31 11.35
C ARG A 293 -47.81 -16.94 11.85
N LEU A 294 -47.16 -15.87 11.39
CA LEU A 294 -47.57 -14.51 11.73
C LEU A 294 -48.97 -14.18 11.18
N HIS A 295 -49.26 -14.58 9.93
CA HIS A 295 -50.60 -14.41 9.35
C HIS A 295 -51.67 -15.16 10.16
N ALA A 296 -51.44 -16.43 10.49
CA ALA A 296 -52.37 -17.21 11.30
C ALA A 296 -52.60 -16.60 12.69
N TYR A 297 -51.54 -16.07 13.32
CA TYR A 297 -51.65 -15.37 14.58
C TYR A 297 -52.50 -14.08 14.47
N ILE A 298 -52.32 -13.30 13.40
CA ILE A 298 -53.11 -12.09 13.16
C ILE A 298 -54.59 -12.45 12.92
N GLU A 299 -54.88 -13.47 12.11
CA GLU A 299 -56.25 -13.95 11.86
C GLU A 299 -56.94 -14.37 13.15
N LEU A 300 -56.25 -15.13 14.01
CA LEU A 300 -56.77 -15.52 15.33
C LEU A 300 -57.03 -14.31 16.23
N ALA A 301 -56.10 -13.36 16.29
CA ALA A 301 -56.25 -12.14 17.10
C ALA A 301 -57.37 -11.21 16.60
N VAL A 302 -57.68 -11.23 15.31
CA VAL A 302 -58.82 -10.51 14.73
C VAL A 302 -60.13 -11.24 15.04
N ALA A 303 -60.16 -12.57 14.93
CA ALA A 303 -61.33 -13.37 15.25
C ALA A 303 -61.73 -13.30 16.73
N GLU A 304 -60.77 -13.19 17.66
CA GLU A 304 -61.04 -13.00 19.10
C GLU A 304 -61.60 -11.60 19.43
N ARG A 305 -61.52 -10.62 18.52
CA ARG A 305 -62.02 -9.25 18.72
C ARG A 305 -63.43 -9.01 18.15
N VAL A 306 -63.98 -9.95 17.39
CA VAL A 306 -65.33 -9.88 16.78
C VAL A 306 -66.29 -10.74 17.59
#